data_AF-A0A1I3U1C7-F1
#
_entry.id   AF-A0A1I3U1C7-F1
#
_cell.length_a   1.000
_cell.length_b   1.000
_cell.length_c   1.000
_cell.angle_alpha   90.00
_cell.angle_beta   90.00
_cell.angle_gamma   90.00
#
_symmetry.space_group_name_H-M   'P 1'
#
loop_
_entity.id
_entity.type
_entity.pdbx_description
1 polymer ?
#
loop_
_entity_poly.entity_id
_entity_poly.type
_entity_poly.pdbx_seq_one_letter_code
_entity_poly.pdbx_strand_id
1 'polypeptide(L)'
;MRCTCGIESREKCQSIQHAIIMKEVETIRNYSLHRLRVDAYCLQHPDIHLVSAKSFAAHLLGMCIAMEFNSAPALYQVIQKWGYGKGDLEKPPMLSSFGDLTIEHLLDAHDADEYALRVREYAASVWNAYEVYHGLARDWLQKAKATVFR
;
A
#
# COMPACT_ATOMS: atom_id res chain seq x y z
N MET A 1 19.54 -10.16 -9.42
CA MET A 1 19.36 -9.75 -8.01
C MET A 1 17.93 -10.08 -7.61
N ARG A 2 17.68 -10.67 -6.44
CA ARG A 2 16.31 -10.92 -5.97
C ARG A 2 15.58 -9.60 -5.73
N CYS A 3 14.27 -9.61 -5.92
CA CYS A 3 13.43 -8.45 -5.60
C CYS A 3 13.32 -8.27 -4.09
N THR A 4 13.15 -7.02 -3.63
CA THR A 4 13.00 -6.67 -2.20
C THR A 4 11.83 -7.40 -1.52
N CYS A 5 10.78 -7.72 -2.27
CA CYS A 5 9.63 -8.49 -1.77
C CYS A 5 9.86 -10.02 -1.70
N GLY A 6 11.04 -10.52 -2.09
CA GLY A 6 11.37 -11.95 -2.06
C GLY A 6 11.19 -12.70 -3.39
N ILE A 7 10.55 -12.10 -4.40
CA ILE A 7 10.43 -12.67 -5.75
C ILE A 7 11.82 -12.84 -6.38
N GLU A 8 11.97 -13.91 -7.18
CA GLU A 8 13.20 -14.35 -7.83
C GLU A 8 14.04 -13.23 -8.48
N SER A 9 13.39 -12.29 -9.17
CA SER A 9 14.04 -11.12 -9.76
C SER A 9 13.15 -9.88 -9.78
N ARG A 10 13.76 -8.70 -9.96
CA ARG A 10 13.01 -7.44 -10.11
C ARG A 10 12.20 -7.42 -11.41
N GLU A 11 12.75 -7.95 -12.49
CA GLU A 11 12.05 -8.04 -13.79
C GLU A 11 10.80 -8.92 -13.69
N LYS A 12 10.88 -10.07 -12.99
CA LYS A 12 9.74 -10.94 -12.76
C LYS A 12 8.68 -10.26 -11.88
N CYS A 13 9.09 -9.62 -10.79
CA CYS A 13 8.16 -8.87 -9.95
C CYS A 13 7.43 -7.77 -10.76
N GLN A 14 8.17 -7.05 -11.60
CA GLN A 14 7.60 -6.00 -12.44
C GLN A 14 6.65 -6.55 -13.52
N SER A 15 6.97 -7.68 -14.15
CA SER A 15 6.08 -8.29 -15.16
C SER A 15 4.76 -8.73 -14.54
N ILE A 16 4.78 -9.26 -13.32
CA ILE A 16 3.59 -9.62 -12.56
C ILE A 16 2.77 -8.36 -12.22
N GLN A 17 3.41 -7.30 -11.73
CA GLN A 17 2.75 -6.02 -11.47
C GLN A 17 2.03 -5.48 -12.73
N HIS A 18 2.66 -5.56 -13.90
CA HIS A 18 2.02 -5.17 -15.16
C HIS A 18 0.82 -6.06 -15.52
N ALA A 19 0.94 -7.38 -15.36
CA ALA A 19 -0.17 -8.30 -15.62
C ALA A 19 -1.37 -8.04 -14.68
N ILE A 20 -1.11 -7.76 -13.40
CA ILE A 20 -2.16 -7.41 -12.43
C ILE A 20 -2.83 -6.08 -12.78
N ILE A 21 -2.08 -5.06 -13.22
CA ILE A 21 -2.67 -3.80 -13.68
C ILE A 21 -3.61 -4.04 -14.88
N MET A 22 -3.24 -4.92 -15.81
CA MET A 22 -4.12 -5.28 -16.93
C MET A 22 -5.40 -5.98 -16.46
N LYS A 23 -5.30 -6.89 -15.48
CA LYS A 23 -6.46 -7.55 -14.85
C LYS A 23 -7.39 -6.57 -14.12
N GLU A 24 -6.84 -5.52 -13.52
CA GLU A 24 -7.62 -4.49 -12.82
C GLU A 24 -8.51 -3.68 -13.76
N VAL A 25 -8.06 -3.42 -14.99
CA VAL A 25 -8.83 -2.61 -15.94
C VAL A 25 -9.93 -3.40 -16.67
N GLU A 26 -9.96 -4.74 -16.51
CA GLU A 26 -11.01 -5.59 -17.08
C GLU A 26 -12.39 -5.31 -16.47
N THR A 27 -12.46 -4.95 -15.18
CA THR A 27 -13.73 -4.68 -14.49
C THR A 27 -13.62 -3.52 -13.50
N ILE A 28 -14.72 -2.76 -13.35
CA ILE A 28 -14.83 -1.71 -12.31
C ILE A 28 -14.60 -2.29 -10.92
N ARG A 29 -15.04 -3.53 -10.69
CA ARG A 29 -14.90 -4.23 -9.42
C ARG A 29 -13.43 -4.45 -9.06
N ASN A 30 -12.62 -4.93 -9.99
CA ASN A 30 -11.18 -5.09 -9.77
C ASN A 30 -10.51 -3.73 -9.57
N TYR A 31 -10.84 -2.75 -10.42
CA TYR A 31 -10.28 -1.40 -10.34
C TYR A 31 -10.56 -0.71 -9.00
N SER A 32 -11.69 -1.02 -8.34
CA SER A 32 -12.02 -0.48 -7.01
C SER A 32 -10.97 -0.82 -5.93
N LEU A 33 -10.15 -1.85 -6.15
CA LEU A 33 -9.10 -2.32 -5.25
C LEU A 33 -7.69 -1.82 -5.63
N HIS A 34 -7.58 -1.10 -6.75
CA HIS A 34 -6.31 -0.63 -7.31
C HIS A 34 -5.46 0.07 -6.27
N ARG A 35 -6.04 0.98 -5.49
CA ARG A 35 -5.30 1.73 -4.46
C ARG A 35 -4.73 0.82 -3.38
N LEU A 36 -5.53 -0.10 -2.84
CA LEU A 36 -5.09 -1.05 -1.81
C LEU A 36 -3.91 -1.89 -2.32
N ARG A 37 -4.01 -2.40 -3.55
CA ARG A 37 -2.95 -3.17 -4.20
C ARG A 37 -1.71 -2.32 -4.48
N VAL A 38 -1.85 -1.05 -4.91
CA VAL A 38 -0.72 -0.11 -5.08
C VAL A 38 -0.01 0.12 -3.75
N ASP A 39 -0.74 0.46 -2.70
CA ASP A 39 -0.14 0.78 -1.41
C ASP A 39 0.60 -0.44 -0.83
N ALA A 40 0.04 -1.65 -0.96
CA ALA A 40 0.71 -2.89 -0.57
C ALA A 40 2.00 -3.12 -1.38
N TYR A 41 1.91 -3.00 -2.70
CA TYR A 41 3.08 -3.18 -3.57
C TYR A 41 4.17 -2.16 -3.27
N CYS A 42 3.83 -0.89 -3.06
CA CYS A 42 4.80 0.15 -2.75
C CYS A 42 5.48 -0.09 -1.39
N LEU A 43 4.73 -0.55 -0.38
CA LEU A 43 5.30 -0.89 0.92
C LEU A 43 6.28 -2.08 0.85
N GLN A 44 6.11 -3.02 -0.08
CA GLN A 44 7.08 -4.11 -0.29
C GLN A 44 8.34 -3.73 -1.07
N HIS A 45 8.41 -2.53 -1.66
CA HIS A 45 9.52 -2.09 -2.49
C HIS A 45 10.03 -0.70 -2.06
N PRO A 46 10.53 -0.58 -0.82
CA PRO A 46 10.93 0.70 -0.24
C PRO A 46 12.09 1.40 -0.94
N ASP A 47 12.94 0.63 -1.61
CA ASP A 47 14.08 1.11 -2.41
C ASP A 47 13.64 1.98 -3.59
N ILE A 48 12.41 1.77 -4.09
CA ILE A 48 11.89 2.47 -5.28
C ILE A 48 10.71 3.36 -4.90
N HIS A 49 9.81 2.89 -4.05
CA HIS A 49 8.54 3.57 -3.80
C HIS A 49 8.51 4.36 -2.49
N LEU A 50 9.37 4.05 -1.52
CA LEU A 50 9.39 4.74 -0.22
C LEU A 50 10.66 5.59 -0.03
N VAL A 51 11.28 6.09 -1.11
CA VAL A 51 12.55 6.84 -1.05
C VAL A 51 12.45 8.06 -0.12
N SER A 52 11.35 8.81 -0.18
CA SER A 52 11.12 10.00 0.66
C SER A 52 10.17 9.73 1.85
N ALA A 53 10.27 10.55 2.90
CA ALA A 53 9.31 10.54 4.01
C ALA A 53 7.86 10.73 3.54
N LYS A 54 7.66 11.61 2.54
CA LYS A 54 6.36 11.84 1.91
C LYS A 54 5.80 10.58 1.26
N SER A 55 6.61 9.87 0.47
CA SER A 55 6.16 8.64 -0.19
C SER A 55 5.87 7.52 0.81
N PHE A 56 6.71 7.41 1.85
CA PHE A 56 6.47 6.52 2.97
C PHE A 56 5.12 6.82 3.63
N ALA A 57 4.86 8.08 3.98
CA ALA A 57 3.59 8.50 4.58
C ALA A 57 2.39 8.26 3.66
N ALA A 58 2.52 8.53 2.35
CA ALA A 58 1.43 8.34 1.40
C ALA A 58 0.93 6.89 1.36
N HIS A 59 1.84 5.93 1.27
CA HIS A 59 1.48 4.51 1.20
C HIS A 59 1.11 3.91 2.56
N LEU A 60 1.80 4.32 3.65
CA LEU A 60 1.45 3.87 4.99
C LEU A 60 0.06 4.36 5.42
N LEU A 61 -0.26 5.63 5.17
CA LEU A 61 -1.59 6.19 5.47
C LEU A 61 -2.66 5.62 4.56
N GLY A 62 -2.33 5.37 3.29
CA GLY A 62 -3.21 4.68 2.36
C GLY A 62 -3.62 3.30 2.88
N MET A 63 -2.64 2.51 3.31
CA MET A 63 -2.86 1.20 3.93
C MET A 63 -3.66 1.30 5.24
N CYS A 64 -3.30 2.22 6.14
CA CYS A 64 -4.02 2.43 7.39
C CYS A 64 -5.51 2.75 7.17
N ILE A 65 -5.83 3.67 6.24
CA ILE A 65 -7.22 4.00 5.89
C ILE A 65 -7.96 2.78 5.33
N ALA A 66 -7.31 1.98 4.48
CA ALA A 66 -7.93 0.79 3.92
C ALA A 66 -8.21 -0.28 4.99
N MET A 67 -7.25 -0.54 5.87
CA MET A 67 -7.27 -1.65 6.83
C MET A 67 -8.05 -1.33 8.11
N GLU A 68 -8.04 -0.09 8.58
CA GLU A 68 -8.65 0.29 9.88
C GLU A 68 -9.91 1.14 9.74
N PHE A 69 -10.09 1.81 8.60
CA PHE A 69 -11.17 2.77 8.40
C PHE A 69 -12.06 2.43 7.19
N ASN A 70 -12.08 1.15 6.78
CA ASN A 70 -12.92 0.63 5.69
C ASN A 70 -12.82 1.46 4.39
N SER A 71 -11.61 1.92 4.06
CA SER A 71 -11.36 2.74 2.87
C SER A 71 -12.20 4.03 2.79
N ALA A 72 -12.50 4.68 3.93
CA ALA A 72 -13.31 5.89 3.99
C ALA A 72 -12.81 7.00 3.03
N PRO A 73 -13.57 7.38 1.99
CA PRO A 73 -13.12 8.34 0.96
C PRO A 73 -12.70 9.71 1.51
N ALA A 74 -13.39 10.19 2.56
CA ALA A 74 -13.09 11.46 3.20
C ALA A 74 -11.67 11.49 3.80
N LEU A 75 -11.18 10.37 4.34
CA LEU A 75 -9.83 10.31 4.93
C LEU A 75 -8.74 10.37 3.85
N TYR A 76 -8.97 9.74 2.70
CA TYR A 76 -8.06 9.85 1.56
C TYR A 76 -7.94 11.30 1.06
N GLN A 77 -9.05 12.04 1.04
CA GLN A 77 -9.05 13.47 0.70
C GLN A 77 -8.29 14.30 1.74
N VAL A 78 -8.43 13.99 3.03
CA VAL A 78 -7.70 14.66 4.11
C VAL A 78 -6.19 14.49 3.94
N ILE A 79 -5.68 13.27 3.77
CA ILE A 79 -4.23 13.05 3.64
C ILE A 79 -3.66 13.67 2.34
N GLN A 80 -4.47 13.73 1.28
CA GLN A 80 -4.10 14.41 0.04
C GLN A 80 -4.01 15.93 0.22
N LYS A 81 -4.99 16.56 0.90
CA LYS A 81 -4.98 17.99 1.21
C LYS A 81 -3.83 18.38 2.15
N TRP A 82 -3.52 17.52 3.13
CA TRP A 82 -2.34 17.66 3.98
C TRP A 82 -1.02 17.45 3.23
N GLY A 83 -1.06 17.00 1.97
CA GLY A 83 0.13 16.81 1.14
C GLY A 83 1.02 15.65 1.59
N TYR A 84 0.46 14.69 2.32
CA TYR A 84 1.17 13.53 2.88
C TYR A 84 2.34 13.93 3.79
N GLY A 85 2.18 15.03 4.54
CA GLY A 85 3.18 15.52 5.49
C GLY A 85 4.46 16.05 4.84
N LYS A 86 4.38 16.53 3.59
CA LYS A 86 5.51 17.14 2.88
C LYS A 86 6.14 18.25 3.72
N GLY A 87 7.41 18.07 4.09
CA GLY A 87 8.20 19.05 4.86
C GLY A 87 8.08 18.92 6.37
N ASP A 88 7.15 18.09 6.86
CA ASP A 88 6.78 18.01 8.28
C ASP A 88 7.12 16.66 8.93
N LEU A 89 7.64 15.71 8.14
CA LEU A 89 7.86 14.33 8.55
C LEU A 89 9.30 13.89 8.34
N GLU A 90 9.82 13.17 9.34
CA GLU A 90 11.03 12.39 9.23
C GLU A 90 10.67 10.96 8.81
N LYS A 91 11.45 10.38 7.89
CA LYS A 91 11.24 9.00 7.43
C LYS A 91 11.71 8.04 8.52
N PRO A 92 10.88 7.10 9.00
CA PRO A 92 11.33 6.12 9.98
C PRO A 92 12.34 5.14 9.34
N PRO A 93 13.07 4.36 10.17
CA PRO A 93 13.90 3.26 9.69
C PRO A 93 13.11 2.29 8.81
N MET A 94 13.80 1.55 7.95
CA MET A 94 13.14 0.54 7.11
C MET A 94 13.11 -0.82 7.81
N LEU A 95 12.07 -1.60 7.53
CA LEU A 95 11.96 -2.99 7.98
C LEU A 95 12.93 -3.89 7.20
N SER A 96 13.19 -5.09 7.75
CA SER A 96 13.94 -6.15 7.09
C SER A 96 13.04 -7.16 6.34
N SER A 97 11.73 -7.15 6.59
CA SER A 97 10.71 -7.97 5.93
C SER A 97 9.44 -7.16 5.70
N PHE A 98 8.70 -7.47 4.63
CA PHE A 98 7.53 -6.72 4.16
C PHE A 98 6.27 -7.59 3.98
N GLY A 99 6.22 -8.73 4.66
CA GLY A 99 5.10 -9.67 4.64
C GLY A 99 5.46 -11.01 3.99
N ASP A 100 4.65 -12.02 4.27
CA ASP A 100 4.83 -13.40 3.79
C ASP A 100 4.23 -13.62 2.39
N LEU A 101 3.20 -12.84 2.03
CA LEU A 101 2.61 -12.87 0.69
C LEU A 101 3.26 -11.83 -0.21
N THR A 102 3.46 -12.18 -1.47
CA THR A 102 3.94 -11.28 -2.53
C THR A 102 2.84 -11.04 -3.55
N ILE A 103 3.11 -10.19 -4.54
CA ILE A 103 2.18 -9.97 -5.65
C ILE A 103 1.91 -11.23 -6.50
N GLU A 104 2.76 -12.27 -6.42
CA GLU A 104 2.49 -13.57 -7.06
C GLU A 104 1.18 -14.19 -6.58
N HIS A 105 0.78 -13.92 -5.33
CA HIS A 105 -0.48 -14.38 -4.74
C HIS A 105 -1.73 -13.96 -5.52
N LEU A 106 -1.63 -12.88 -6.31
CA LEU A 106 -2.76 -12.36 -7.09
C LEU A 106 -2.95 -13.05 -8.44
N LEU A 107 -1.95 -13.82 -8.90
CA LEU A 107 -2.02 -14.53 -10.19
C LEU A 107 -3.05 -15.66 -10.17
N ASP A 108 -3.29 -16.25 -9.00
CA ASP A 108 -4.18 -17.39 -8.80
C ASP A 108 -5.67 -17.01 -8.75
N ALA A 109 -6.02 -15.74 -8.98
CA ALA A 109 -7.41 -15.28 -9.00
C ALA A 109 -8.05 -15.50 -10.39
N HIS A 110 -9.12 -16.29 -10.46
CA HIS A 110 -9.81 -16.62 -11.71
C HIS A 110 -10.96 -15.65 -12.03
N ASP A 111 -11.54 -15.03 -11.00
CA ASP A 111 -12.63 -14.06 -11.14
C ASP A 111 -12.45 -12.83 -10.22
N ALA A 112 -13.44 -11.94 -10.23
CA ALA A 112 -13.40 -10.70 -9.47
C ALA A 112 -13.61 -10.89 -7.96
N ASP A 113 -14.31 -11.94 -7.52
CA ASP A 113 -14.49 -12.28 -6.11
C ASP A 113 -13.19 -12.82 -5.52
N GLU A 114 -12.56 -13.77 -6.22
CA GLU A 114 -11.25 -14.31 -5.88
C GLU A 114 -10.19 -13.23 -5.90
N TYR A 115 -10.16 -12.38 -6.94
CA TYR A 115 -9.23 -11.26 -7.01
C TYR A 115 -9.37 -10.33 -5.79
N ALA A 116 -10.62 -10.02 -5.42
CA ALA A 116 -10.88 -9.19 -4.26
C ALA A 116 -10.42 -9.81 -2.94
N LEU A 117 -10.61 -11.11 -2.77
CA LEU A 117 -10.11 -11.85 -1.62
C LEU A 117 -8.58 -11.84 -1.58
N ARG A 118 -7.92 -12.20 -2.69
CA ARG A 118 -6.45 -12.27 -2.79
C ARG A 118 -5.78 -10.92 -2.54
N VAL A 119 -6.34 -9.82 -3.05
CA VAL A 119 -5.83 -8.46 -2.76
C VAL A 119 -5.92 -8.14 -1.26
N ARG A 120 -7.01 -8.51 -0.59
CA ARG A 120 -7.15 -8.29 0.85
C ARG A 120 -6.18 -9.13 1.66
N GLU A 121 -6.00 -10.41 1.32
CA GLU A 121 -5.02 -11.29 1.97
C GLU A 121 -3.59 -10.74 1.81
N TYR A 122 -3.23 -10.37 0.59
CA TYR A 122 -1.94 -9.77 0.27
C TYR A 122 -1.71 -8.47 1.07
N ALA A 123 -2.67 -7.54 1.02
CA ALA A 123 -2.58 -6.29 1.76
C ALA A 123 -2.52 -6.49 3.28
N ALA A 124 -3.26 -7.46 3.83
CA ALA A 124 -3.21 -7.79 5.25
C ALA A 124 -1.83 -8.34 5.65
N SER A 125 -1.22 -9.20 4.82
CA SER A 125 0.14 -9.68 5.05
C SER A 125 1.16 -8.54 5.09
N VAL A 126 1.06 -7.59 4.16
CA VAL A 126 1.94 -6.41 4.14
C VAL A 126 1.67 -5.50 5.32
N TRP A 127 0.40 -5.25 5.65
CA TRP A 127 0.03 -4.42 6.78
C TRP A 127 0.53 -4.98 8.12
N ASN A 128 0.44 -6.29 8.32
CA ASN A 128 0.94 -6.96 9.51
C ASN A 128 2.47 -6.83 9.64
N ALA A 129 3.22 -6.89 8.53
CA ALA A 129 4.67 -6.64 8.58
C ALA A 129 5.01 -5.22 9.07
N TYR A 130 4.11 -4.26 8.84
CA TYR A 130 4.24 -2.87 9.27
C TYR A 130 3.67 -2.58 10.67
N GLU A 131 3.39 -3.59 11.50
CA GLU A 131 2.80 -3.46 12.85
C GLU A 131 3.47 -2.38 13.71
N VAL A 132 4.81 -2.33 13.71
CA VAL A 132 5.59 -1.33 14.47
C VAL A 132 5.26 0.12 14.08
N TYR A 133 4.72 0.35 12.88
CA TYR A 133 4.32 1.65 12.36
C TYR A 133 2.82 1.91 12.36
N HIS A 134 1.99 0.99 12.88
CA HIS A 134 0.53 1.22 12.97
C HIS A 134 0.22 2.43 13.84
N GLY A 135 0.89 2.58 14.99
CA GLY A 135 0.76 3.76 15.85
C GLY A 135 1.13 5.06 15.13
N LEU A 136 2.27 5.05 14.44
CA LEU A 136 2.74 6.19 13.65
C LEU A 136 1.75 6.59 12.54
N ALA A 137 1.16 5.60 11.85
CA ALA A 137 0.16 5.84 10.81
C ALA A 137 -1.08 6.55 11.38
N ARG A 138 -1.58 6.07 12.53
CA ARG A 138 -2.72 6.70 13.23
C ARG A 138 -2.39 8.13 13.65
N ASP A 139 -1.20 8.37 14.19
CA ASP A 139 -0.76 9.70 14.63
C ASP A 139 -0.68 10.68 13.46
N TRP A 140 -0.08 10.27 12.34
CA TRP A 140 -0.03 11.08 11.12
C TRP A 140 -1.42 11.34 10.54
N LEU A 141 -2.33 10.37 10.60
CA LEU A 141 -3.71 10.56 10.18
C LEU A 141 -4.43 11.61 11.04
N GLN A 142 -4.23 11.61 12.36
CA GLN A 142 -4.78 12.66 13.23
C GLN A 142 -4.14 14.03 12.96
N LYS A 143 -2.82 14.09 12.74
CA LYS A 143 -2.13 15.32 12.36
C LYS A 143 -2.69 15.89 11.05
N ALA A 144 -2.96 15.03 10.07
CA ALA A 144 -3.57 15.43 8.80
C ALA A 144 -4.96 16.03 9.00
N LYS A 145 -5.83 15.36 9.78
CA LYS A 145 -7.16 15.86 10.13
C LYS A 145 -7.09 17.22 10.82
N ALA A 146 -6.23 17.36 11.83
CA ALA A 146 -6.04 18.61 12.56
C ALA A 146 -5.52 19.75 11.69
N THR A 147 -4.74 19.45 10.64
CA THR A 147 -4.22 20.48 9.72
C THR A 147 -5.27 20.93 8.71
N VAL A 148 -6.05 20.00 8.17
CA VAL A 148 -7.01 20.27 7.09
C VAL A 148 -8.31 20.92 7.59
N PHE A 149 -8.70 20.65 8.85
CA PHE A 149 -9.91 21.20 9.47
C PHE A 149 -9.65 22.39 10.41
N ARG A 150 -8.44 22.96 10.36
CA ARG A 150 -8.16 24.30 10.91
C ARG A 150 -8.71 25.37 9.97
#